data_AF-A0A848Z3Z6-F1
#
_entry.id   AF-A0A848Z3Z6-F1
#
_cell.length_a   1.000
_cell.length_b   1.000
_cell.length_c   1.000
_cell.angle_alpha   90.00
_cell.angle_beta   90.00
_cell.angle_gamma   90.00
#
_symmetry.space_group_name_H-M   'P 1'
#
loop_
_entity.id
_entity.type
_entity.pdbx_description
1 polymer ?
#
loop_
_entity_poly.entity_id
_entity_poly.type
_entity_poly.pdbx_seq_one_letter_code
_entity_poly.pdbx_strand_id
1 'polypeptide(L)'
;MVLAGGSAGVRGGGLVAGIATQICALLLWSGAYHTGLAPWLGFVDKIYSNIAAGPVTVAGRGESGMALGPKTFFFLAGQDVVVDYEVEIRRGALLIRVFEFSRLDHALYREIAVSGSDTEAVRLDRAGLYSIELEPTVGGGAGAGFDIDLSARWGAR
;
A
#
# COMPACT_ATOMS: atom_id res chain seq x y z
N MET A 1 -29.05 49.68 35.66
CA MET A 1 -27.60 49.59 35.43
C MET A 1 -27.28 48.13 35.19
N VAL A 2 -27.18 47.72 33.92
CA VAL A 2 -26.91 46.34 33.49
C VAL A 2 -25.50 46.31 32.95
N LEU A 3 -24.60 45.56 33.60
CA LEU A 3 -23.25 45.30 33.08
C LEU A 3 -23.28 43.98 32.31
N ALA A 4 -23.27 44.09 30.99
CA ALA A 4 -22.98 42.98 30.10
C ALA A 4 -21.46 42.76 30.09
N GLY A 5 -20.99 41.76 30.85
CA GLY A 5 -19.62 41.27 30.80
C GLY A 5 -19.42 40.36 29.59
N GLY A 6 -18.75 40.88 28.56
CA GLY A 6 -18.43 40.12 27.35
C GLY A 6 -17.36 39.05 27.60
N SER A 7 -17.69 37.81 27.27
CA SER A 7 -16.75 36.68 27.20
C SER A 7 -16.13 36.59 25.79
N ALA A 8 -15.20 37.49 25.49
CA ALA A 8 -14.38 37.43 24.29
C ALA A 8 -12.97 36.92 24.67
N GLY A 9 -12.73 35.60 24.65
CA GLY A 9 -11.39 35.12 25.03
C GLY A 9 -11.03 33.64 24.90
N VAL A 10 -11.84 32.77 24.29
CA VAL A 10 -11.52 31.31 24.30
C VAL A 10 -11.43 30.66 22.92
N ARG A 11 -11.75 31.36 21.83
CA ARG A 11 -11.79 30.72 20.49
C ARG A 11 -10.42 30.54 19.81
N GLY A 12 -9.38 31.29 20.21
CA GLY A 12 -8.05 31.21 19.59
C GLY A 12 -7.16 30.07 20.09
N GLY A 13 -7.24 29.71 21.39
CA GLY A 13 -6.34 28.73 22.00
C GLY A 13 -6.58 27.28 21.53
N GLY A 14 -7.84 26.92 21.27
CA GLY A 14 -8.19 25.56 20.80
C GLY A 14 -7.67 25.25 19.40
N LEU A 15 -7.66 26.23 18.50
CA LEU A 15 -7.14 26.05 17.13
C LEU A 15 -5.63 25.82 17.12
N VAL A 16 -4.89 26.65 17.88
CA VAL A 16 -3.43 26.54 17.97
C VAL A 16 -3.02 25.22 18.63
N ALA A 17 -3.69 24.83 19.71
CA ALA A 17 -3.45 23.53 20.36
C ALA A 17 -3.77 22.36 19.43
N GLY A 18 -4.85 22.44 18.65
CA GLY A 18 -5.21 21.45 17.65
C GLY A 18 -4.14 21.29 16.56
N ILE A 19 -3.68 22.40 15.97
CA ILE A 19 -2.63 22.40 14.95
C ILE A 19 -1.32 21.86 15.51
N ALA A 20 -0.91 22.31 16.71
CA ALA A 20 0.31 21.83 17.35
C ALA A 20 0.26 20.32 17.62
N THR A 21 -0.90 19.80 18.04
CA THR A 21 -1.11 18.36 18.26
C THR A 21 -0.98 17.57 16.95
N GLN A 22 -1.57 18.06 15.86
CA GLN A 22 -1.46 17.43 14.54
C GLN A 22 -0.01 17.43 14.02
N ILE A 23 0.72 18.53 14.18
CA ILE A 23 2.13 18.62 13.80
C ILE A 23 2.96 17.63 14.62
N CYS A 24 2.77 17.58 15.95
CA CYS A 24 3.47 16.61 16.80
C CYS A 24 3.17 15.16 16.40
N ALA A 25 1.90 14.83 16.12
CA ALA A 25 1.52 13.50 15.66
C ALA A 25 2.20 13.13 14.33
N LEU A 26 2.25 14.07 13.37
CA LEU A 26 2.94 13.88 12.09
C LEU A 26 4.46 13.69 12.26
N LEU A 27 5.09 14.47 13.14
CA LEU A 27 6.52 14.33 13.42
C LEU A 27 6.85 13.00 14.11
N LEU A 28 6.02 12.57 15.07
CA LEU A 28 6.19 11.27 15.72
C LEU A 28 5.98 10.12 14.75
N TRP A 29 4.98 10.19 13.88
CA TRP A 29 4.74 9.20 12.83
C TRP A 29 5.92 9.16 11.83
N SER A 30 6.39 10.31 11.36
CA SER A 30 7.54 10.41 10.46
C SER A 30 8.82 9.87 11.11
N GLY A 31 9.06 10.19 12.39
CA GLY A 31 10.18 9.65 13.15
C GLY A 31 10.10 8.13 13.33
N ALA A 32 8.91 7.58 13.64
CA ALA A 32 8.69 6.15 13.74
C ALA A 32 8.89 5.42 12.39
N TYR A 33 8.50 6.05 11.28
CA TYR A 33 8.71 5.54 9.93
C TYR A 33 10.22 5.51 9.58
N HIS A 34 10.93 6.61 9.78
CA HIS A 34 12.37 6.69 9.46
C HIS A 34 13.26 5.83 10.36
N THR A 35 12.79 5.44 11.53
CA THR A 35 13.50 4.53 12.45
C THR A 35 13.11 3.06 12.24
N GLY A 36 12.18 2.76 11.32
CA GLY A 36 11.68 1.41 11.08
C GLY A 36 10.78 0.86 12.20
N LEU A 37 10.37 1.68 13.18
CA LEU A 37 9.46 1.27 14.26
C LEU A 37 8.02 1.05 13.75
N ALA A 38 7.62 1.78 12.73
CA ALA A 38 6.34 1.63 12.03
C ALA A 38 6.57 1.69 10.52
N PRO A 39 7.09 0.61 9.90
CA PRO A 39 7.54 0.64 8.51
C PRO A 39 6.38 0.70 7.51
N TRP A 40 5.15 0.43 7.95
CA TRP A 40 3.98 0.25 7.10
C TRP A 40 3.40 1.58 6.62
N LEU A 41 3.35 1.75 5.31
CA LEU A 41 2.79 2.89 4.61
C LEU A 41 1.41 2.59 3.99
N GLY A 42 1.13 1.32 3.74
CA GLY A 42 -0.13 0.90 3.15
C GLY A 42 -0.47 -0.56 3.42
N PHE A 43 -1.72 -0.88 3.12
CA PHE A 43 -2.33 -2.18 3.34
C PHE A 43 -3.38 -2.44 2.26
N VAL A 44 -3.50 -3.69 1.86
CA VAL A 44 -4.55 -4.18 0.97
C VAL A 44 -5.12 -5.48 1.53
N ASP A 45 -6.43 -5.59 1.49
CA ASP A 45 -7.19 -6.80 1.77
C ASP A 45 -8.23 -6.91 0.66
N LYS A 46 -7.97 -7.77 -0.32
CA LYS A 46 -8.74 -7.85 -1.56
C LYS A 46 -8.90 -9.27 -2.04
N ILE A 47 -10.11 -9.53 -2.54
CA ILE A 47 -10.41 -10.73 -3.31
C ILE A 47 -10.46 -10.35 -4.79
N TYR A 48 -9.62 -10.98 -5.59
CA TYR A 48 -9.57 -10.87 -7.03
C TYR A 48 -10.17 -12.12 -7.66
N SER A 49 -11.24 -11.97 -8.42
CA SER A 49 -11.84 -13.08 -9.16
C SER A 49 -12.15 -12.69 -10.59
N ASN A 50 -11.92 -13.64 -11.50
CA ASN A 50 -12.29 -13.52 -12.90
C ASN A 50 -12.78 -14.88 -13.40
N ILE A 51 -13.98 -14.88 -13.98
CA ILE A 51 -14.52 -16.04 -14.70
C ILE A 51 -14.10 -15.90 -16.17
N ALA A 52 -13.09 -16.66 -16.58
CA ALA A 52 -12.77 -16.81 -18.00
C ALA A 52 -13.73 -17.81 -18.64
N ALA A 53 -14.42 -17.39 -19.71
CA ALA A 53 -15.33 -18.22 -20.50
C ALA A 53 -14.75 -18.39 -21.92
N GLY A 54 -13.86 -19.37 -22.07
CA GLY A 54 -13.28 -19.78 -23.36
C GLY A 54 -12.01 -19.03 -23.78
N PRO A 55 -11.50 -19.29 -25.01
CA PRO A 55 -10.14 -18.91 -25.42
C PRO A 55 -9.90 -17.41 -25.61
N VAL A 56 -10.94 -16.57 -25.62
CA VAL A 56 -10.84 -15.12 -25.90
C VAL A 56 -11.72 -14.25 -24.97
N THR A 57 -12.54 -14.83 -24.09
CA THR A 57 -13.57 -14.06 -23.35
C THR A 57 -13.34 -14.09 -21.84
N VAL A 58 -13.04 -12.91 -21.27
CA VAL A 58 -13.10 -12.65 -19.84
C VAL A 58 -14.54 -12.24 -19.50
N ALA A 59 -15.30 -13.13 -18.88
CA ALA A 59 -16.66 -12.86 -18.42
C ALA A 59 -16.60 -12.26 -17.00
N GLY A 60 -16.17 -11.00 -16.91
CA GLY A 60 -16.22 -10.20 -15.69
C GLY A 60 -14.97 -10.26 -14.82
N ARG A 61 -14.49 -9.08 -14.40
CA ARG A 61 -13.49 -8.90 -13.35
C ARG A 61 -14.23 -8.46 -12.08
N GLY A 62 -14.23 -9.31 -11.07
CA GLY A 62 -14.73 -9.01 -9.74
C GLY A 62 -13.58 -8.63 -8.83
N GLU A 63 -13.66 -7.44 -8.24
CA GLU A 63 -12.80 -7.04 -7.13
C GLU A 63 -13.67 -6.63 -5.95
N SER A 64 -13.38 -7.17 -4.78
CA SER A 64 -13.97 -6.73 -3.51
C SER A 64 -12.88 -6.59 -2.45
N GLY A 65 -13.16 -5.78 -1.43
CA GLY A 65 -12.21 -5.52 -0.34
C GLY A 65 -11.77 -4.07 -0.26
N MET A 66 -10.69 -3.82 0.50
CA MET A 66 -10.19 -2.51 0.85
C MET A 66 -8.71 -2.37 0.49
N ALA A 67 -8.33 -1.21 -0.03
CA ALA A 67 -6.93 -0.83 -0.20
C ALA A 67 -6.73 0.55 0.42
N LEU A 68 -5.80 0.66 1.37
CA LEU A 68 -5.45 1.89 2.07
C LEU A 68 -3.97 2.17 1.91
N GLY A 69 -3.64 3.45 1.85
CA GLY A 69 -2.26 3.91 1.71
C GLY A 69 -1.88 4.19 0.24
N PRO A 70 -0.94 5.13 0.02
CA PRO A 70 -0.44 5.40 -1.31
C PRO A 70 0.33 4.20 -1.88
N LYS A 71 0.10 3.93 -3.17
CA LYS A 71 0.87 2.95 -3.93
C LYS A 71 2.23 3.49 -4.36
N THR A 72 2.34 4.82 -4.45
CA THR A 72 3.56 5.50 -4.90
C THR A 72 4.09 6.39 -3.78
N PHE A 73 5.36 6.21 -3.43
CA PHE A 73 6.02 6.95 -2.36
C PHE A 73 7.46 7.31 -2.72
N PHE A 74 7.95 8.37 -2.08
CA PHE A 74 9.36 8.73 -2.18
C PHE A 74 10.16 7.93 -1.15
N PHE A 75 11.14 7.18 -1.63
CA PHE A 75 12.08 6.43 -0.80
C PHE A 75 13.49 7.00 -0.97
N LEU A 76 14.29 6.84 0.08
CA LEU A 76 15.70 7.23 0.10
C LEU A 76 16.57 6.08 -0.41
N ALA A 77 17.73 6.45 -0.94
CA ALA A 77 18.77 5.48 -1.29
C ALA A 77 19.15 4.71 -0.02
N GLY A 78 18.99 3.40 -0.11
CA GLY A 78 19.33 2.47 0.93
C GLY A 78 18.29 2.22 2.02
N GLN A 79 17.02 2.44 1.71
CA GLN A 79 15.95 1.80 2.46
C GLN A 79 15.65 0.42 1.88
N ASP A 80 15.17 -0.49 2.72
CA ASP A 80 14.55 -1.73 2.28
C ASP A 80 13.06 -1.46 2.08
N VAL A 81 12.56 -1.58 0.85
CA VAL A 81 11.13 -1.68 0.59
C VAL A 81 10.70 -3.09 0.95
N VAL A 82 9.69 -3.21 1.81
CA VAL A 82 9.17 -4.48 2.30
C VAL A 82 7.71 -4.64 1.93
N VAL A 83 7.35 -5.85 1.54
CA VAL A 83 5.98 -6.27 1.25
C VAL A 83 5.74 -7.58 2.00
N ASP A 84 5.00 -7.50 3.10
CA ASP A 84 4.50 -8.68 3.79
C ASP A 84 3.16 -9.06 3.15
N TYR A 85 3.02 -10.32 2.77
CA TYR A 85 1.79 -10.80 2.16
C TYR A 85 1.36 -12.15 2.75
N GLU A 86 0.05 -12.37 2.71
CA GLU A 86 -0.63 -13.64 2.87
C GLU A 86 -1.59 -13.77 1.70
N VAL A 87 -1.44 -14.85 0.94
CA VAL A 87 -2.19 -15.06 -0.30
C VAL A 87 -2.76 -16.47 -0.37
N GLU A 88 -4.05 -16.57 -0.68
CA GLU A 88 -4.72 -17.81 -1.05
C GLU A 88 -4.96 -17.82 -2.56
N ILE A 89 -4.18 -18.60 -3.30
CA ILE A 89 -4.29 -18.74 -4.75
C ILE A 89 -5.08 -20.00 -5.06
N ARG A 90 -6.33 -19.81 -5.49
CA ARG A 90 -7.17 -20.90 -6.01
C ARG A 90 -6.93 -21.10 -7.51
N ARG A 91 -6.60 -20.01 -8.21
CA ARG A 91 -6.27 -20.00 -9.64
C ARG A 91 -5.47 -18.76 -10.03
N GLY A 92 -4.55 -18.91 -10.96
CA GLY A 92 -3.71 -17.82 -11.48
C GLY A 92 -2.43 -17.66 -10.70
N ALA A 93 -1.91 -16.43 -10.63
CA ALA A 93 -0.76 -16.06 -9.82
C ALA A 93 -0.89 -14.60 -9.35
N LEU A 94 -0.11 -14.22 -8.35
CA LEU A 94 0.02 -12.85 -7.88
C LEU A 94 1.38 -12.31 -8.32
N LEU A 95 1.39 -11.17 -9.01
CA LEU A 95 2.60 -10.42 -9.32
C LEU A 95 2.79 -9.30 -8.28
N ILE A 96 3.93 -9.34 -7.59
CA ILE A 96 4.43 -8.25 -6.76
C ILE A 96 5.51 -7.52 -7.55
N ARG A 97 5.34 -6.21 -7.75
CA ARG A 97 6.37 -5.38 -8.38
C ARG A 97 6.63 -4.10 -7.61
N VAL A 98 7.90 -3.75 -7.50
CA VAL A 98 8.37 -2.45 -7.02
C VAL A 98 9.21 -1.85 -8.14
N PHE A 99 8.86 -0.67 -8.62
CA PHE A 99 9.58 -0.03 -9.72
C PHE A 99 9.69 1.47 -9.55
N GLU A 100 10.77 2.04 -10.07
CA GLU A 100 11.01 3.48 -10.06
C GLU A 100 10.11 4.15 -11.12
N PHE A 101 9.22 5.05 -10.71
CA PHE A 101 8.24 5.69 -11.60
C PHE A 101 8.88 6.45 -12.77
N SER A 102 10.08 7.00 -12.56
CA SER A 102 10.76 7.83 -13.57
C SER A 102 11.42 7.02 -14.69
N ARG A 103 11.74 5.74 -14.43
CA ARG A 103 12.50 4.87 -15.36
C ARG A 103 11.77 3.60 -15.75
N LEU A 104 10.71 3.26 -15.02
CA LEU A 104 10.02 1.97 -15.12
C LEU A 104 10.98 0.78 -14.91
N ASP A 105 12.07 1.00 -14.17
CA ASP A 105 13.03 -0.04 -13.81
C ASP A 105 12.55 -0.77 -12.56
N HIS A 106 12.57 -2.11 -12.60
CA HIS A 106 12.03 -2.96 -11.55
C HIS A 106 13.09 -3.21 -10.49
N ALA A 107 12.89 -2.66 -9.30
CA ALA A 107 13.66 -3.02 -8.11
C ALA A 107 13.25 -4.44 -7.64
N LEU A 108 11.96 -4.75 -7.65
CA LEU A 108 11.42 -6.06 -7.34
C LEU A 108 10.44 -6.49 -8.43
N TYR A 109 10.54 -7.75 -8.85
CA TYR A 109 9.59 -8.40 -9.74
C TYR A 109 9.45 -9.87 -9.31
N ARG A 110 8.32 -10.21 -8.70
CA ARG A 110 8.09 -11.53 -8.12
C ARG A 110 6.71 -12.06 -8.47
N GLU A 111 6.66 -13.21 -9.11
CA GLU A 111 5.42 -13.93 -9.36
C GLU A 111 5.25 -15.06 -8.34
N ILE A 112 4.09 -15.10 -7.69
CA ILE A 112 3.71 -16.07 -6.68
C ILE A 112 2.55 -16.88 -7.25
N ALA A 113 2.79 -18.17 -7.52
CA ALA A 113 1.78 -19.07 -8.08
C ALA A 113 1.24 -20.08 -7.05
N VAL A 114 1.74 -20.04 -5.82
CA VAL A 114 1.38 -20.96 -4.74
C VAL A 114 0.94 -20.16 -3.52
N SER A 115 -0.17 -20.57 -2.90
CA SER A 115 -0.66 -19.97 -1.66
C SER A 115 0.38 -20.02 -0.54
N GLY A 116 0.38 -19.00 0.31
CA GLY A 116 1.27 -18.93 1.46
C GLY A 116 1.40 -17.52 2.00
N SER A 117 2.26 -17.36 2.99
CA SER A 117 2.65 -16.07 3.53
C SER A 117 4.16 -15.94 3.52
N ASP A 118 4.65 -14.76 3.15
CA ASP A 118 6.08 -14.45 3.16
C ASP A 118 6.29 -12.92 3.20
N THR A 119 7.55 -12.51 3.33
CA THR A 119 8.00 -11.12 3.23
C THR A 119 8.97 -10.99 2.07
N GLU A 120 8.59 -10.22 1.05
CA GLU A 120 9.52 -9.77 0.02
C GLU A 120 10.19 -8.47 0.46
N ALA A 121 11.51 -8.39 0.29
CA ALA A 121 12.27 -7.20 0.63
C ALA A 121 13.28 -6.87 -0.46
N VAL A 122 13.39 -5.59 -0.82
CA VAL A 122 14.39 -5.10 -1.78
C VAL A 122 15.07 -3.85 -1.25
N ARG A 123 16.41 -3.87 -1.27
CA ARG A 123 17.23 -2.69 -0.99
C ARG A 123 17.23 -1.76 -2.18
N LEU A 124 16.87 -0.50 -1.98
CA LEU A 124 16.89 0.50 -3.04
C LEU A 124 18.28 1.12 -3.19
N ASP A 125 18.82 1.14 -4.41
CA ASP A 125 20.12 1.75 -4.68
C ASP A 125 20.06 3.28 -4.83
N ARG A 126 18.87 3.83 -5.04
CA ARG A 126 18.67 5.25 -5.39
C ARG A 126 17.45 5.81 -4.70
N ALA A 127 17.53 7.11 -4.36
CA ALA A 127 16.39 7.86 -3.91
C ALA A 127 15.48 8.20 -5.10
N GLY A 128 14.16 8.11 -4.92
CA GLY A 128 13.21 8.34 -6.00
C GLY A 128 11.77 8.03 -5.61
N LEU A 129 10.85 8.29 -6.53
CA LEU A 129 9.45 7.84 -6.42
C LEU A 129 9.34 6.41 -6.93
N TYR A 130 8.93 5.49 -6.05
CA TYR A 130 8.68 4.09 -6.42
C TYR A 130 7.20 3.77 -6.28
N SER A 131 6.69 2.94 -7.19
CA SER A 131 5.36 2.36 -7.12
C SER A 131 5.45 0.91 -6.64
N ILE A 132 4.54 0.53 -5.76
CA ILE A 132 4.37 -0.84 -5.26
C ILE A 132 3.03 -1.34 -5.77
N GLU A 133 3.08 -2.41 -6.55
CA GLU A 133 1.89 -2.95 -7.22
C GLU A 133 1.77 -4.45 -6.98
N LEU A 134 0.55 -4.84 -6.66
CA LEU A 134 0.10 -6.19 -6.34
C LEU A 134 -1.01 -6.50 -7.35
N GLU A 135 -0.72 -7.32 -8.36
CA GLU A 135 -1.62 -7.56 -9.48
C GLU A 135 -1.90 -9.06 -9.66
N PRO A 136 -3.17 -9.48 -9.78
CA PRO A 136 -3.46 -10.84 -10.18
C PRO A 136 -3.06 -11.05 -11.64
N THR A 137 -2.36 -12.14 -11.91
CA THR A 137 -1.98 -12.59 -13.25
C THR A 137 -2.66 -13.92 -13.58
N VAL A 138 -2.89 -14.14 -14.87
CA VAL A 138 -3.40 -15.42 -15.38
C VAL A 138 -2.24 -16.40 -15.50
N GLY A 139 -2.22 -17.39 -14.61
CA GLY A 139 -1.24 -18.47 -14.62
C GLY A 139 -1.55 -19.49 -15.73
N GLY A 140 -0.82 -19.42 -16.84
CA GLY A 140 -0.81 -20.42 -17.92
C GLY A 140 -2.01 -20.41 -18.88
N GLY A 141 -1.73 -20.44 -20.19
CA GLY A 141 -2.68 -20.79 -21.26
C GLY A 141 -3.80 -19.78 -21.58
N ALA A 142 -4.18 -19.67 -22.86
CA ALA A 142 -5.31 -18.84 -23.29
C ALA A 142 -6.63 -19.35 -22.68
N GLY A 143 -7.40 -18.46 -22.05
CA GLY A 143 -8.68 -18.78 -21.41
C GLY A 143 -8.60 -19.15 -19.92
N ALA A 144 -7.44 -19.03 -19.27
CA ALA A 144 -7.34 -19.11 -17.81
C ALA A 144 -7.79 -17.79 -17.15
N GLY A 145 -8.43 -17.90 -15.98
CA GLY A 145 -8.80 -16.77 -15.11
C GLY A 145 -7.89 -16.68 -13.89
N PHE A 146 -8.27 -15.86 -12.92
CA PHE A 146 -7.64 -15.81 -11.59
C PHE A 146 -8.71 -15.86 -10.51
N ASP A 147 -8.36 -16.42 -9.35
CA ASP A 147 -9.16 -16.43 -8.13
C ASP A 147 -8.19 -16.44 -6.95
N ILE A 148 -8.04 -15.26 -6.34
CA ILE A 148 -6.98 -14.94 -5.38
C ILE A 148 -7.58 -14.13 -4.23
N ASP A 149 -7.35 -14.59 -3.01
CA ASP A 149 -7.57 -13.81 -1.79
C ASP A 149 -6.21 -13.27 -1.32
N LEU A 150 -6.10 -11.96 -1.10
CA LEU A 150 -4.84 -11.28 -0.80
C LEU A 150 -5.00 -10.35 0.41
N SER A 151 -4.18 -10.57 1.42
CA SER A 151 -3.87 -9.61 2.47
C SER A 151 -2.40 -9.22 2.39
N ALA A 152 -2.07 -7.95 2.22
CA ALA A 152 -0.69 -7.50 2.17
C ALA A 152 -0.50 -6.10 2.77
N ARG A 153 0.65 -5.88 3.38
CA ARG A 153 1.09 -4.58 3.88
C ARG A 153 2.46 -4.25 3.30
N TRP A 154 2.68 -2.97 3.01
CA TRP A 154 3.93 -2.53 2.43
C TRP A 154 4.45 -1.25 3.08
N GLY A 155 5.75 -1.04 2.94
CA GLY A 155 6.38 0.22 3.27
C GLY A 155 7.90 0.10 3.22
N ALA A 156 8.60 0.74 4.15
CA ALA A 156 10.06 0.68 4.18
C ALA A 156 10.65 0.66 5.59
N ARG A 157 11.83 0.04 5.69
CA ARG A 157 12.67 0.00 6.89
C ARG A 157 14.12 0.29 6.59
#